data_AF-A0AA41SAN4-F1
#
_entry.id   AF-A0AA41SAN4-F1
#
_cell.length_a   1.000
_cell.length_b   1.000
_cell.length_c   1.000
_cell.angle_alpha   90.00
_cell.angle_beta   90.00
_cell.angle_gamma   90.00
#
_symmetry.space_group_name_H-M   'P 1'
#
loop_
_entity.id
_entity.type
_entity.pdbx_description
1 polymer ?
#
loop_
_entity_poly.entity_id
_entity_poly.type
_entity_poly.pdbx_seq_one_letter_code
_entity_poly.pdbx_strand_id
1 'polypeptide(L)'
;SNARGKNWLQCEPLSHSIIVVKKHFRPELLNRLDEIVVFDPLSHDQLRQVARFQVRDVASRLAERGIAVAVSDTALDIVLAESYDP
;
A
#
# COMPACT_ATOMS: atom_id res chain seq x y z
N SER A 1 13.21 -19.98 -9.02
CA SER A 1 13.74 -20.32 -10.35
C SER A 1 12.84 -19.78 -11.44
N ASN A 2 13.47 -19.03 -12.36
CA ASN A 2 13.03 -18.67 -13.71
C ASN A 2 11.84 -17.70 -13.88
N ALA A 3 12.16 -16.41 -14.05
CA ALA A 3 11.41 -15.51 -14.92
C ALA A 3 12.40 -14.63 -15.70
N ARG A 4 13.08 -15.24 -16.68
CA ARG A 4 13.83 -14.55 -17.72
C ARG A 4 12.91 -13.63 -18.54
N GLY A 5 13.39 -12.42 -18.81
CA GLY A 5 12.90 -11.55 -19.90
C GLY A 5 11.59 -10.83 -19.63
N LYS A 6 11.63 -9.71 -18.89
CA LYS A 6 10.45 -8.86 -18.71
C LYS A 6 10.46 -7.75 -19.77
N ASN A 7 9.66 -7.96 -20.82
CA ASN A 7 9.21 -6.88 -21.70
C ASN A 7 8.17 -6.05 -20.94
N TRP A 8 8.62 -4.96 -20.33
CA TRP A 8 7.81 -4.08 -19.48
C TRP A 8 6.64 -3.42 -20.21
N LEU A 9 6.62 -3.47 -21.55
CA LEU A 9 5.58 -2.88 -22.41
C LEU A 9 4.27 -3.69 -22.46
N GLN A 10 4.21 -4.85 -21.81
CA GLN A 10 3.03 -5.75 -21.85
C GLN A 10 2.17 -5.75 -20.59
N CYS A 11 2.49 -4.95 -19.56
CA CYS A 11 1.63 -4.75 -18.38
C CYS A 11 1.01 -3.34 -18.43
N GLU A 12 -0.24 -3.24 -18.88
CA GLU A 12 -0.91 -1.95 -19.10
C GLU A 12 -0.94 -1.01 -17.88
N PRO A 13 -1.24 -1.43 -16.62
CA PRO A 13 -1.27 -0.49 -15.50
C PRO A 13 0.12 -0.05 -15.00
N LEU A 14 1.15 -0.91 -15.15
CA LEU A 14 2.52 -0.62 -14.71
C LEU A 14 3.25 0.39 -15.60
N SER A 15 2.79 0.54 -16.84
CA SER A 15 3.45 1.37 -17.84
C SER A 15 3.41 2.87 -17.49
N HIS A 16 2.29 3.37 -16.93
CA HIS A 16 2.12 4.79 -16.67
C HIS A 16 3.01 5.33 -15.56
N SER A 17 3.12 4.63 -14.41
CA SER A 17 3.96 5.07 -13.30
C SER A 17 5.45 5.06 -13.66
N ILE A 18 5.90 4.05 -14.42
CA ILE A 18 7.27 3.96 -14.90
C ILE A 18 7.61 5.07 -15.90
N ILE A 19 6.66 5.49 -16.76
CA ILE A 19 6.89 6.62 -17.69
C ILE A 19 7.12 7.92 -16.92
N VAL A 20 6.39 8.17 -15.83
CA VAL A 20 6.59 9.35 -14.97
C VAL A 20 7.98 9.32 -14.32
N VAL A 21 8.38 8.18 -13.76
CA VAL A 21 9.71 7.99 -13.15
C VAL A 21 10.83 8.24 -14.18
N LYS A 22 10.69 7.72 -15.40
CA LYS A 22 11.66 7.93 -16.49
C LYS A 22 11.77 9.38 -16.95
N LYS A 23 10.70 10.18 -16.83
CA LYS A 23 10.74 11.61 -17.15
C LYS A 23 11.37 12.45 -16.04
N HIS A 24 11.32 11.99 -14.79
CA HIS A 24 11.82 12.74 -13.63
C HIS A 24 13.29 12.42 -13.30
N PHE A 25 13.74 11.19 -13.52
CA PHE A 25 15.09 10.75 -13.18
C PHE A 25 15.99 10.56 -14.40
N ARG A 26 17.30 10.79 -14.22
CA ARG A 26 18.29 10.58 -15.28
C ARG A 26 18.41 9.09 -15.62
N PRO A 27 18.61 8.75 -16.91
CA PRO A 27 18.69 7.36 -17.35
C PRO A 27 19.85 6.60 -16.69
N GLU A 28 20.97 7.26 -16.37
CA GLU A 28 22.11 6.62 -15.69
C GLU A 28 21.78 6.14 -14.28
N LEU A 29 20.86 6.82 -13.58
CA LEU A 29 20.41 6.43 -12.25
C LEU A 29 19.49 5.21 -12.33
N LEU A 30 18.55 5.20 -13.28
CA LEU A 30 17.63 4.09 -13.48
C LEU A 30 18.35 2.82 -13.94
N ASN A 31 19.42 2.97 -14.72
CA ASN A 31 20.28 1.86 -15.13
C ASN A 31 21.15 1.29 -14.00
N ARG A 32 21.19 1.93 -12.81
CA ARG A 32 21.86 1.43 -11.60
C ARG A 32 20.90 0.78 -10.59
N LEU A 33 19.60 0.80 -10.85
CA LEU A 33 18.60 0.09 -10.04
C LEU A 33 18.32 -1.26 -10.72
N ASP A 34 18.71 -2.34 -10.05
CA ASP A 34 18.60 -3.69 -10.61
C ASP A 34 17.13 -4.14 -10.79
N GLU A 35 16.26 -3.79 -9.83
CA GLU A 35 14.84 -4.13 -9.85
C GLU A 35 13.99 -2.96 -9.35
N ILE A 36 12.95 -2.61 -10.11
CA ILE A 36 11.94 -1.63 -9.71
C ILE A 36 10.69 -2.41 -9.28
N VAL A 37 10.29 -2.24 -8.02
CA VAL A 37 9.05 -2.81 -7.48
C VAL A 37 7.96 -1.75 -7.57
N VAL A 38 6.88 -2.08 -8.28
CA VAL A 38 5.67 -1.26 -8.32
C VAL A 38 4.65 -1.91 -7.39
N PHE A 39 4.06 -1.11 -6.51
CA PHE A 39 3.00 -1.56 -5.63
C PHE A 39 1.66 -1.24 -6.25
N ASP A 40 0.78 -2.24 -6.29
CA ASP A 40 -0.62 -2.01 -6.60
C ASP A 40 -1.29 -1.30 -5.41
N PRO A 41 -2.29 -0.45 -5.66
CA PRO A 41 -3.08 0.14 -4.60
C PRO A 41 -3.73 -0.95 -3.74
N LEU A 42 -3.80 -0.72 -2.44
CA LEU A 42 -4.44 -1.65 -1.52
C LEU A 42 -5.93 -1.75 -1.83
N SER A 43 -6.46 -2.97 -1.84
CA SER A 43 -7.90 -3.17 -1.89
C SER A 43 -8.55 -2.70 -0.59
N HIS A 44 -9.86 -2.44 -0.64
CA HIS A 44 -10.62 -2.05 0.54
C HIS A 44 -10.49 -3.08 1.70
N ASP A 45 -10.47 -4.37 1.38
CA ASP A 45 -10.32 -5.42 2.40
C ASP A 45 -8.91 -5.44 3.01
N GLN A 46 -7.88 -5.14 2.20
CA GLN A 46 -6.51 -4.99 2.71
C GLN A 46 -6.41 -3.77 3.62
N LEU A 47 -7.03 -2.66 3.25
CA LEU A 47 -7.11 -1.45 4.10
C LEU A 47 -7.83 -1.74 5.42
N ARG A 48 -8.92 -2.53 5.40
CA ARG A 48 -9.62 -2.96 6.63
C ARG A 48 -8.73 -3.76 7.56
N GLN A 49 -7.90 -4.67 7.03
CA GLN A 49 -6.95 -5.40 7.85
C GLN A 49 -5.90 -4.47 8.48
N VAL A 50 -5.36 -3.54 7.69
CA VAL A 50 -4.39 -2.54 8.18
C VAL A 50 -5.01 -1.69 9.30
N ALA A 51 -6.23 -1.18 9.11
CA ALA A 51 -6.94 -0.41 10.11
C ALA A 51 -7.18 -1.20 11.40
N ARG A 52 -7.55 -2.50 11.29
CA ARG A 52 -7.70 -3.37 12.46
C ARG A 52 -6.39 -3.54 13.24
N PHE A 53 -5.25 -3.65 12.55
CA PHE A 53 -3.95 -3.71 13.22
C PHE A 53 -3.62 -2.42 13.98
N GLN A 54 -3.92 -1.26 13.40
CA GLN A 54 -3.73 0.03 14.08
C GLN A 54 -4.63 0.16 15.32
N VAL A 55 -5.91 -0.22 15.21
CA VAL A 55 -6.84 -0.22 16.34
C VAL A 55 -6.35 -1.16 17.45
N ARG A 56 -5.80 -2.32 17.10
CA ARG A 56 -5.23 -3.25 18.10
C ARG A 56 -4.06 -2.63 18.86
N ASP A 57 -3.18 -1.89 18.17
CA ASP A 57 -2.06 -1.20 18.83
C ASP A 57 -2.56 -0.13 19.80
N VAL A 58 -3.55 0.66 19.39
CA VAL A 58 -4.21 1.64 20.27
C VAL A 58 -4.89 0.96 21.46
N ALA A 59 -5.63 -0.13 21.23
CA ALA A 59 -6.29 -0.89 22.28
C ALA A 59 -5.28 -1.45 23.29
N SER A 60 -4.10 -1.91 22.84
CA SER A 60 -3.03 -2.38 23.72
C SER A 60 -2.57 -1.29 24.69
N ARG A 61 -2.31 -0.07 24.19
CA ARG A 61 -1.88 1.06 25.02
C ARG A 61 -2.95 1.52 26.00
N LEU A 62 -4.22 1.37 25.64
CA LEU A 62 -5.35 1.68 26.53
C LEU A 62 -5.56 0.61 27.59
N ALA A 63 -5.29 -0.66 27.27
CA ALA A 63 -5.36 -1.76 28.23
C ALA A 63 -4.34 -1.60 29.36
N GLU A 64 -3.15 -1.04 29.09
CA GLU A 64 -2.16 -0.67 30.12
C GLU A 64 -2.72 0.34 31.14
N ARG A 65 -3.75 1.10 30.79
CA ARG A 65 -4.46 2.05 31.64
C ARG A 65 -5.78 1.50 32.20
N GLY A 66 -6.03 0.20 32.03
CA GLY A 66 -7.26 -0.46 32.47
C GLY A 66 -8.49 -0.17 31.60
N ILE A 67 -8.30 0.36 30.38
CA ILE A 67 -9.40 0.70 29.47
C ILE A 67 -9.50 -0.38 28.39
N ALA A 68 -10.67 -1.01 28.28
CA ALA A 68 -10.98 -1.94 27.19
C ALA A 68 -11.67 -1.21 26.03
N VAL A 69 -11.22 -1.48 24.80
CA VAL A 69 -11.80 -0.92 23.58
C VAL A 69 -12.17 -2.05 22.62
N ALA A 70 -13.40 -1.99 22.11
CA ALA A 70 -13.88 -2.84 21.03
C ALA A 70 -14.38 -1.94 19.89
N VAL A 71 -13.95 -2.22 18.66
CA VAL A 71 -14.35 -1.49 17.46
C VAL A 71 -15.05 -2.47 16.53
N SER A 72 -16.25 -2.10 16.07
CA SER A 72 -17.01 -2.90 15.11
C SER A 72 -16.47 -2.72 13.69
N ASP A 73 -16.74 -3.71 12.84
CA ASP A 73 -16.32 -3.67 11.44
C ASP A 73 -16.95 -2.50 10.68
N THR A 74 -18.21 -2.18 11.00
CA THR A 74 -18.90 -1.00 10.45
C THR A 74 -18.22 0.31 10.84
N ALA A 75 -17.71 0.43 12.07
CA ALA A 75 -16.96 1.61 12.48
C ALA A 75 -15.64 1.74 11.72
N LEU A 76 -14.94 0.62 11.46
CA LEU A 76 -13.75 0.61 10.62
C LEU A 76 -14.06 1.03 9.18
N ASP A 77 -15.17 0.55 8.61
CA ASP A 77 -15.58 0.90 7.25
C ASP A 77 -15.87 2.41 7.10
N ILE A 78 -16.51 3.02 8.11
CA ILE A 78 -16.74 4.47 8.13
C ILE A 78 -15.42 5.24 8.17
N VAL A 79 -14.49 4.83 9.03
CA VAL A 79 -13.16 5.47 9.13
C VAL A 79 -12.41 5.38 7.79
N LEU A 80 -12.47 4.23 7.11
CA LEU A 80 -11.85 4.06 5.80
C LEU A 80 -12.49 4.92 4.71
N ALA A 81 -13.82 5.03 4.72
CA ALA A 81 -14.54 5.87 3.76
C ALA A 81 -14.15 7.35 3.88
N GLU A 82 -14.00 7.86 5.10
CA GLU A 82 -13.56 9.24 5.37
C GLU A 82 -12.06 9.46 5.12
N SER A 83 -11.26 8.39 5.10
CA SER A 83 -9.80 8.45 4.89
C SER A 83 -9.39 8.29 3.42
N TYR A 84 -10.35 8.10 2.51
CA TYR A 84 -10.07 7.88 1.09
C TYR A 84 -9.72 9.21 0.38
N ASP A 85 -8.47 9.37 -0.04
CA ASP A 85 -7.99 10.44 -0.91
C ASP A 85 -7.80 9.86 -2.33
N PRO A 86 -8.56 10.30 -3.36
CA PRO A 86 -8.58 9.70 -4.70
C PRO A 86 -7.31 9.91 -5.53
#